data_AF-A0AAV0E8Y0-F1
#
_entry.id   AF-A0AAV0E8Y0-F1
#
_cell.length_a   1.000
_cell.length_b   1.000
_cell.length_c   1.000
_cell.angle_alpha   90.00
_cell.angle_beta   90.00
_cell.angle_gamma   90.00
#
_symmetry.space_group_name_H-M   'P 1'
#
loop_
_entity.id
_entity.type
_entity.pdbx_description
1 polymer ?
#
loop_
_entity_poly.entity_id
_entity_poly.type
_entity_poly.pdbx_seq_one_letter_code
_entity_poly.pdbx_strand_id
1 'polypeptide(L)'
;MDIILAELNKNCIYTVPKHLAYSQSDFLNKSAYCTAIGYQVEEDGKIETDSSYLNRLCAYMKLYGAIVQTEVEGFQNMHGHREGWAWLARLLNAVPANLYTAAALNAFLEVAGFVLHRRYKHHFEKLLNILTGDFLKPLDEGLQSHIVVTQLCSYVKSKSYLSEPEGRHLADHLRSNTAVI
;
A
#
# COMPACT_ATOMS: atom_id res chain seq x y z
N MET A 1 3.29 -11.42 -16.18
CA MET A 1 3.32 -10.39 -15.13
C MET A 1 2.51 -9.17 -15.55
N ASP A 2 2.73 -8.65 -16.75
CA ASP A 2 2.13 -7.40 -17.24
C ASP A 2 0.60 -7.34 -17.18
N ILE A 3 -0.11 -8.43 -17.52
CA ILE A 3 -1.58 -8.48 -17.45
C ILE A 3 -2.07 -8.28 -16.00
N ILE A 4 -1.42 -8.93 -15.03
CA ILE A 4 -1.78 -8.80 -13.60
C ILE A 4 -1.53 -7.36 -13.14
N LEU A 5 -0.38 -6.79 -13.51
CA LEU A 5 -0.06 -5.40 -13.19
C LEU A 5 -1.05 -4.42 -13.83
N ALA A 6 -1.45 -4.65 -15.09
CA ALA A 6 -2.43 -3.82 -15.76
C ALA A 6 -3.78 -3.81 -15.02
N GLU A 7 -4.26 -4.98 -14.59
CA GLU A 7 -5.49 -5.08 -13.81
C GLU A 7 -5.37 -4.43 -12.42
N LEU A 8 -4.24 -4.62 -11.72
CA LEU A 8 -3.98 -3.93 -10.46
C LEU A 8 -3.97 -2.41 -10.61
N ASN A 9 -3.25 -1.91 -11.61
CA ASN A 9 -3.10 -0.49 -11.90
C ASN A 9 -4.43 0.17 -12.26
N LYS A 10 -5.30 -0.57 -12.97
CA LYS A 10 -6.65 -0.12 -13.33
C LYS A 10 -7.55 0.00 -12.10
N ASN A 11 -7.46 -0.94 -11.16
CA ASN A 11 -8.36 -0.99 -10.01
C ASN A 11 -7.85 -0.22 -8.77
N CYS A 12 -6.56 0.06 -8.70
CA CYS A 12 -5.93 0.82 -7.63
C CYS A 12 -4.78 1.67 -8.17
N ILE A 13 -5.00 2.97 -8.36
CA ILE A 13 -4.01 3.90 -8.92
C ILE A 13 -2.72 4.00 -8.09
N TYR A 14 -2.78 3.63 -6.81
CA TYR A 14 -1.67 3.69 -5.87
C TYR A 14 -0.64 2.58 -6.08
N THR A 15 -0.95 1.56 -6.87
CA THR A 15 0.04 0.58 -7.34
C THR A 15 1.06 1.19 -8.32
N VAL A 16 0.76 2.35 -8.93
CA VAL A 16 1.64 3.12 -9.85
C VAL A 16 2.17 4.42 -9.22
N PRO A 17 2.37 4.45 -7.90
CA PRO A 17 2.07 5.58 -6.99
C PRO A 17 1.62 6.87 -7.69
N LYS A 18 0.33 6.98 -8.03
CA LYS A 18 -0.25 8.17 -8.66
C LYS A 18 -1.10 8.97 -7.68
N HIS A 19 -1.15 10.29 -7.90
CA HIS A 19 -2.08 11.19 -7.25
C HIS A 19 -2.75 12.09 -8.29
N LEU A 20 -4.06 12.28 -8.15
CA LEU A 20 -4.83 13.25 -8.89
C LEU A 20 -5.41 14.22 -7.88
N ALA A 21 -5.15 15.52 -8.07
CA ALA A 21 -5.78 16.56 -7.27
C ALA A 21 -7.13 16.91 -7.88
N TYR A 22 -8.12 17.21 -7.04
CA TYR A 22 -9.41 17.69 -7.54
C TYR A 22 -9.27 19.14 -8.03
N SER A 23 -9.73 19.39 -9.26
CA SER A 23 -9.93 20.71 -9.81
C SER A 23 -11.21 20.74 -10.65
N GLN A 24 -11.95 21.85 -10.60
CA GLN A 24 -13.12 22.07 -11.45
C GLN A 24 -12.75 22.22 -12.94
N SER A 25 -11.48 22.54 -13.26
CA SER A 25 -10.99 22.58 -14.65
C SER A 25 -10.84 21.18 -15.24
N ASP A 26 -10.49 20.20 -14.40
CA ASP A 26 -10.06 18.87 -14.84
C ASP A 26 -11.17 17.84 -14.69
N PHE A 27 -12.15 18.11 -13.81
CA PHE A 27 -13.26 17.21 -13.53
C PHE A 27 -14.60 17.96 -13.59
N LEU A 28 -15.54 17.39 -14.34
CA LEU A 28 -16.92 17.89 -14.47
C LEU A 28 -17.63 18.05 -13.12
N ASN A 29 -17.39 17.11 -12.20
CA ASN A 29 -17.95 17.11 -10.86
C ASN A 29 -17.14 16.20 -9.92
N LYS A 30 -17.48 16.22 -8.63
CA LYS A 30 -16.83 15.38 -7.61
C LYS A 30 -16.96 13.89 -7.88
N SER A 31 -18.06 13.44 -8.48
CA SER A 31 -18.26 12.02 -8.83
C SER A 31 -17.26 11.55 -9.88
N ALA A 32 -17.07 12.34 -10.95
CA ALA A 32 -16.09 12.04 -11.99
C ALA A 32 -14.66 11.96 -11.42
N TYR A 33 -14.32 12.86 -10.48
CA TYR A 33 -13.06 12.80 -9.75
C TYR A 33 -12.94 11.53 -8.90
N CYS A 34 -13.96 11.19 -8.09
CA CYS A 34 -13.98 9.98 -7.28
C CYS A 34 -13.75 8.73 -8.14
N THR A 35 -14.44 8.61 -9.28
CA THR A 35 -14.22 7.50 -10.23
C THR A 35 -12.79 7.51 -10.78
N ALA A 36 -12.24 8.68 -11.13
CA ALA A 36 -10.88 8.78 -11.67
C ALA A 36 -9.79 8.37 -10.66
N ILE A 37 -9.99 8.61 -9.37
CA ILE A 37 -9.07 8.13 -8.33
C ILE A 37 -9.34 6.67 -7.94
N GLY A 38 -10.46 6.10 -8.40
CA GLY A 38 -10.74 4.68 -8.31
C GLY A 38 -11.91 4.29 -7.42
N TYR A 39 -12.74 5.22 -6.96
CA TYR A 39 -14.00 4.88 -6.26
C TYR A 39 -14.93 4.10 -7.18
N GLN A 40 -15.64 3.14 -6.61
CA GLN A 40 -16.68 2.38 -7.29
C GLN A 40 -18.06 3.02 -7.10
N VAL A 41 -18.92 2.80 -8.10
CA VAL A 41 -20.34 3.10 -8.02
C VAL A 41 -21.04 1.79 -7.66
N GLU A 42 -21.78 1.80 -6.55
CA GLU A 42 -22.57 0.67 -6.07
C GLU A 42 -23.78 0.42 -6.99
N GLU A 43 -24.44 -0.73 -6.84
CA GLU A 43 -25.59 -1.12 -7.68
C GLU A 43 -26.75 -0.14 -7.62
N ASP A 44 -26.89 0.59 -6.51
CA ASP A 44 -27.91 1.62 -6.30
C ASP A 44 -27.56 2.98 -6.96
N GLY A 45 -26.43 3.05 -7.67
CA GLY A 45 -25.92 4.24 -8.33
C GLY A 45 -25.19 5.22 -7.40
N LYS A 46 -25.02 4.90 -6.12
CA LYS A 46 -24.24 5.74 -5.19
C LYS A 46 -22.76 5.44 -5.29
N ILE A 47 -21.94 6.45 -5.00
CA ILE A 47 -20.50 6.27 -4.86
C ILE A 47 -20.26 5.56 -3.53
N GLU A 48 -19.34 4.59 -3.53
CA GLU A 48 -18.96 3.89 -2.31
C GLU A 48 -18.45 4.85 -1.22
N THR A 49 -18.55 4.41 0.03
CA THR A 49 -18.05 5.18 1.18
C THR A 49 -16.53 5.23 1.24
N ASP A 50 -15.97 6.26 1.86
CA ASP A 50 -14.52 6.38 2.08
C ASP A 50 -13.94 5.16 2.81
N SER A 51 -14.68 4.58 3.77
CA SER A 51 -14.28 3.37 4.49
C SER A 51 -14.22 2.14 3.57
N SER A 52 -15.22 1.95 2.69
CA SER A 52 -15.21 0.88 1.69
C SER A 52 -14.02 1.02 0.75
N TYR A 53 -13.84 2.24 0.23
CA TYR A 53 -12.76 2.56 -0.67
C TYR A 53 -11.38 2.31 -0.04
N LEU A 54 -11.16 2.76 1.20
CA LEU A 54 -9.93 2.54 1.96
C LEU A 54 -9.66 1.05 2.17
N ASN A 55 -10.67 0.26 2.55
CA ASN A 55 -10.52 -1.18 2.73
C ASN A 55 -10.07 -1.87 1.43
N ARG A 56 -10.71 -1.53 0.31
CA ARG A 56 -10.36 -2.08 -1.00
C ARG A 56 -8.98 -1.65 -1.48
N LEU A 57 -8.64 -0.38 -1.32
CA LEU A 57 -7.31 0.16 -1.61
C LEU A 57 -6.24 -0.60 -0.82
N CYS A 58 -6.44 -0.76 0.50
CA CYS A 58 -5.51 -1.50 1.36
C CYS A 58 -5.38 -2.96 0.91
N ALA A 59 -6.48 -3.62 0.55
CA ALA A 59 -6.44 -4.99 0.02
C ALA A 59 -5.62 -5.10 -1.27
N TYR A 60 -5.81 -4.19 -2.23
CA TYR A 60 -5.00 -4.14 -3.45
C TYR A 60 -3.52 -3.90 -3.17
N MET A 61 -3.21 -3.02 -2.22
CA MET A 61 -1.82 -2.72 -1.86
C MET A 61 -1.14 -3.86 -1.09
N LYS A 62 -1.89 -4.61 -0.28
CA LYS A 62 -1.40 -5.86 0.34
C LYS A 62 -1.10 -6.91 -0.73
N LEU A 63 -1.98 -7.09 -1.71
CA LEU A 63 -1.75 -8.00 -2.83
C LEU A 63 -0.53 -7.57 -3.66
N TYR A 64 -0.40 -6.27 -3.96
CA TYR A 64 0.78 -5.74 -4.64
C TYR A 64 2.06 -5.98 -3.84
N GLY A 65 2.03 -5.75 -2.52
CA GLY A 65 3.13 -6.08 -1.61
C GLY A 65 3.48 -7.57 -1.61
N ALA A 66 2.47 -8.45 -1.69
CA ALA A 66 2.67 -9.89 -1.78
C ALA A 66 3.41 -10.27 -3.07
N ILE A 67 2.99 -9.74 -4.23
CA ILE A 67 3.68 -9.94 -5.51
C ILE A 67 5.14 -9.49 -5.42
N VAL A 68 5.41 -8.36 -4.78
CA VAL A 68 6.77 -7.83 -4.59
C VAL A 68 7.61 -8.71 -3.67
N GLN A 69 7.04 -9.26 -2.60
CA GLN A 69 7.80 -10.01 -1.60
C GLN A 69 8.05 -11.48 -1.99
N THR A 70 7.17 -12.06 -2.81
CA THR A 70 7.19 -13.51 -3.03
C THR A 70 8.46 -13.92 -3.78
N GLU A 71 9.22 -14.83 -3.19
CA GLU A 71 10.37 -15.49 -3.79
C GLU A 71 10.03 -16.98 -3.91
N VAL A 72 10.23 -17.55 -5.10
CA VAL A 72 10.03 -18.98 -5.35
C VAL A 72 11.39 -19.58 -5.66
N GLU A 73 11.74 -20.66 -4.98
CA GLU A 73 13.04 -21.31 -5.15
C GLU A 73 13.26 -21.71 -6.61
N GLY A 74 14.42 -21.35 -7.18
CA GLY A 74 14.74 -21.61 -8.57
C GLY A 74 14.12 -20.63 -9.59
N PHE A 75 13.28 -19.67 -9.15
CA PHE A 75 12.64 -18.71 -10.04
C PHE A 75 12.87 -17.26 -9.60
N GLN A 76 13.37 -16.44 -10.53
CA GLN A 76 13.49 -15.01 -10.30
C GLN A 76 12.12 -14.35 -10.33
N ASN A 77 11.77 -13.61 -9.27
CA ASN A 77 10.59 -12.76 -9.29
C ASN A 77 10.82 -11.56 -10.23
N MET A 78 10.08 -11.52 -11.33
CA MET A 78 10.16 -10.47 -12.35
C MET A 78 9.63 -9.12 -11.86
N HIS A 79 8.79 -9.10 -10.81
CA HIS A 79 8.25 -7.90 -10.17
C HIS A 79 8.57 -7.87 -8.67
N GLY A 80 9.80 -8.25 -8.33
CA GLY A 80 10.22 -8.41 -6.93
C GLY A 80 10.66 -7.11 -6.25
N HIS A 81 11.55 -7.26 -5.26
CA HIS A 81 12.05 -6.18 -4.40
C HIS A 81 12.59 -4.92 -5.13
N ARG A 82 13.03 -5.03 -6.40
CA ARG A 82 13.52 -3.87 -7.17
C ARG A 82 12.38 -2.92 -7.50
N GLU A 83 11.26 -3.46 -7.97
CA GLU A 83 10.06 -2.69 -8.29
C GLU A 83 9.38 -2.18 -7.02
N GLY A 84 9.39 -2.96 -5.94
CA GLY A 84 8.95 -2.50 -4.61
C GLY A 84 9.75 -1.31 -4.08
N TRP A 85 11.08 -1.33 -4.25
CA TRP A 85 11.94 -0.20 -3.88
C TRP A 85 11.68 1.04 -4.75
N ALA A 86 11.57 0.85 -6.07
CA ALA A 86 11.25 1.92 -6.99
C ALA A 86 9.86 2.53 -6.72
N TRP A 87 8.89 1.71 -6.33
CA TRP A 87 7.57 2.16 -5.89
C TRP A 87 7.67 3.05 -4.64
N LEU A 88 8.36 2.58 -3.60
CA LEU A 88 8.53 3.33 -2.35
C LEU A 88 9.24 4.67 -2.58
N ALA A 89 10.33 4.66 -3.34
CA ALA A 89 11.07 5.87 -3.67
C ALA A 89 10.23 6.87 -4.50
N ARG A 90 9.48 6.39 -5.49
CA ARG A 90 8.60 7.26 -6.30
C ARG A 90 7.49 7.90 -5.46
N LEU A 91 6.86 7.12 -4.58
CA LEU A 91 5.83 7.62 -3.68
C LEU A 91 6.40 8.75 -2.80
N LEU A 92 7.48 8.47 -2.05
CA LEU A 92 8.03 9.42 -1.09
C LEU A 92 8.61 10.69 -1.75
N ASN A 93 9.03 10.63 -3.02
CA ASN A 93 9.64 11.77 -3.71
C ASN A 93 8.63 12.63 -4.49
N ALA A 94 7.55 12.06 -5.02
CA ALA A 94 6.73 12.73 -6.04
C ALA A 94 5.24 12.79 -5.72
N VAL A 95 4.76 12.04 -4.74
CA VAL A 95 3.34 11.97 -4.41
C VAL A 95 3.07 12.78 -3.14
N PRO A 96 2.11 13.73 -3.14
CA PRO A 96 1.76 14.46 -1.93
C PRO A 96 1.08 13.54 -0.92
N ALA A 97 1.38 13.78 0.35
CA ALA A 97 0.85 12.98 1.43
C ALA A 97 -0.61 13.34 1.72
N ASN A 98 -1.48 12.33 1.68
CA ASN A 98 -2.87 12.37 2.09
C ASN A 98 -3.26 11.02 2.72
N LEU A 99 -4.51 10.92 3.20
CA LEU A 99 -5.05 9.71 3.80
C LEU A 99 -4.84 8.45 2.93
N TYR A 100 -5.19 8.50 1.64
CA TYR A 100 -5.13 7.34 0.75
C TYR A 100 -3.70 6.91 0.43
N THR A 101 -2.79 7.86 0.23
CA THR A 101 -1.38 7.54 -0.03
C THR A 101 -0.70 6.97 1.20
N ALA A 102 -1.04 7.46 2.39
CA ALA A 102 -0.53 6.93 3.65
C ALA A 102 -1.10 5.54 3.94
N ALA A 103 -2.39 5.31 3.68
CA ALA A 103 -3.03 4.00 3.82
C ALA A 103 -2.41 2.98 2.85
N ALA A 104 -2.19 3.38 1.59
CA ALA A 104 -1.52 2.56 0.59
C ALA A 104 -0.10 2.16 1.04
N LEU A 105 0.66 3.12 1.56
CA LEU A 105 1.99 2.89 2.08
C LEU A 105 1.99 1.95 3.29
N ASN A 106 1.09 2.15 4.25
CA ASN A 106 0.97 1.27 5.41
C ASN A 106 0.68 -0.17 4.98
N ALA A 107 -0.35 -0.37 4.15
CA ALA A 107 -0.73 -1.67 3.63
C ALA A 107 0.40 -2.36 2.84
N PHE A 108 1.15 -1.60 2.05
CA PHE A 108 2.31 -2.12 1.33
C PHE A 108 3.45 -2.53 2.26
N LEU A 109 3.80 -1.70 3.24
CA LEU A 109 4.89 -1.97 4.19
C LEU A 109 4.58 -3.16 5.10
N GLU A 110 3.32 -3.34 5.52
CA GLU A 110 2.88 -4.51 6.28
C GLU A 110 3.26 -5.83 5.59
N VAL A 111 3.27 -5.88 4.26
CA VAL A 111 3.53 -7.11 3.50
C VAL A 111 4.94 -7.14 2.91
N ALA A 112 5.39 -6.08 2.24
CA ALA A 112 6.66 -6.07 1.52
C ALA A 112 7.84 -5.58 2.37
N GLY A 113 7.59 -4.94 3.51
CA GLY A 113 8.62 -4.29 4.30
C GLY A 113 9.70 -5.25 4.81
N PHE A 114 9.32 -6.49 5.14
CA PHE A 114 10.27 -7.53 5.55
C PHE A 114 11.33 -7.82 4.46
N VAL A 115 10.89 -8.09 3.23
CA VAL A 115 11.80 -8.39 2.12
C VAL A 115 12.61 -7.15 1.72
N LEU A 116 12.00 -5.96 1.74
CA LEU A 116 12.70 -4.71 1.45
C LEU A 116 13.80 -4.42 2.48
N HIS A 117 13.52 -4.57 3.78
CA HIS A 117 14.56 -4.44 4.80
C HIS A 117 15.65 -5.49 4.61
N ARG A 118 15.28 -6.76 4.41
CA ARG A 118 16.26 -7.84 4.23
C ARG A 118 17.20 -7.57 3.06
N ARG A 119 16.70 -6.92 2.00
CA ARG A 119 17.47 -6.62 0.79
C ARG A 119 18.29 -5.34 0.85
N TYR A 120 17.77 -4.28 1.46
CA TYR A 120 18.38 -2.93 1.40
C TYR A 120 18.92 -2.44 2.75
N LYS A 121 18.58 -3.13 3.85
CA LYS A 121 19.10 -2.92 5.21
C LYS A 121 18.96 -1.46 5.65
N HIS A 122 20.07 -0.84 6.08
CA HIS A 122 20.12 0.55 6.51
C HIS A 122 19.53 1.57 5.51
N HIS A 123 19.58 1.30 4.19
CA HIS A 123 18.94 2.20 3.22
C HIS A 123 17.43 2.24 3.36
N PHE A 124 16.81 1.08 3.66
CA PHE A 124 15.38 1.01 3.93
C PHE A 124 15.02 1.79 5.20
N GLU A 125 15.82 1.65 6.26
CA GLU A 125 15.62 2.39 7.50
C GLU A 125 15.74 3.91 7.30
N LYS A 126 16.66 4.37 6.43
CA LYS A 126 16.74 5.78 6.04
C LYS A 126 15.45 6.28 5.37
N LEU A 127 14.85 5.48 4.49
CA LEU A 127 13.55 5.84 3.88
C LEU A 127 12.43 5.89 4.92
N LEU A 128 12.42 4.98 5.90
CA LEU A 128 11.44 5.01 6.99
C LEU A 128 11.60 6.26 7.88
N ASN A 129 12.82 6.76 8.06
CA ASN A 129 13.05 8.02 8.76
C ASN A 129 12.53 9.23 7.96
N ILE A 130 12.66 9.22 6.63
CA ILE A 130 12.07 10.26 5.77
C ILE A 130 10.53 10.18 5.83
N LEU A 131 9.99 8.97 5.88
CA LEU A 131 8.55 8.76 6.01
C LEU A 131 7.99 9.40 7.29
N THR A 132 8.50 9.02 8.46
CA THR A 132 8.00 9.53 9.75
C THR A 132 8.45 10.96 10.01
N GLY A 133 9.62 11.32 9.49
CA GLY A 133 10.22 12.64 9.64
C GLY A 133 9.55 13.68 8.78
N ASP A 134 9.20 13.42 7.52
CA ASP A 134 8.79 14.46 6.58
C ASP A 134 7.48 14.14 5.86
N PHE A 135 7.33 12.93 5.31
CA PHE A 135 6.17 12.59 4.48
C PHE A 135 4.85 12.64 5.26
N LEU A 136 4.83 12.22 6.54
CA LEU A 136 3.59 12.19 7.32
C LEU A 136 3.19 13.54 7.93
N LYS A 137 4.11 14.52 8.00
CA LYS A 137 3.85 15.83 8.63
C LYS A 137 2.68 16.60 8.00
N PRO A 138 2.47 16.61 6.67
CA PRO A 138 1.42 17.42 6.05
C PRO A 138 0.02 16.80 6.13
N LEU A 139 -0.14 15.58 6.68
CA LEU A 139 -1.45 14.96 6.79
C LEU A 139 -2.36 15.77 7.71
N ASP A 140 -3.64 15.87 7.34
CA ASP A 140 -4.65 16.50 8.17
C ASP A 140 -4.85 15.78 9.51
N GLU A 141 -5.45 16.48 10.47
CA GLU A 141 -5.80 15.95 11.80
C GLU A 141 -7.10 15.12 11.78
N GLY A 142 -7.56 14.70 10.59
CA GLY A 142 -8.74 13.84 10.47
C GLY A 142 -8.54 12.51 11.19
N LEU A 143 -9.60 11.97 11.80
CA LEU A 143 -9.53 10.73 12.59
C LEU A 143 -8.85 9.58 11.84
N GLN A 144 -9.21 9.37 10.57
CA GLN A 144 -8.62 8.32 9.74
C GLN A 144 -7.14 8.58 9.44
N SER A 145 -6.77 9.82 9.14
CA SER A 145 -5.37 10.24 8.93
C SER A 145 -4.55 9.98 10.19
N HIS A 146 -5.06 10.36 11.36
CA HIS A 146 -4.42 10.12 12.65
C HIS A 146 -4.21 8.62 12.93
N ILE A 147 -5.20 7.79 12.63
CA ILE A 147 -5.09 6.33 12.80
C ILE A 147 -3.95 5.78 11.93
N VAL A 148 -3.92 6.12 10.64
CA VAL A 148 -2.89 5.64 9.71
C VAL A 148 -1.50 6.15 10.09
N VAL A 149 -1.37 7.42 10.48
CA VAL A 149 -0.10 7.99 10.97
C VAL A 149 0.37 7.23 12.20
N THR A 150 -0.52 6.95 13.15
CA THR A 150 -0.19 6.19 14.37
C THR A 150 0.28 4.78 14.02
N GLN A 151 -0.38 4.10 13.08
CA GLN A 151 0.00 2.77 12.62
C GLN A 151 1.39 2.76 11.98
N LEU A 152 1.66 3.70 11.05
CA LEU A 152 2.97 3.82 10.40
C LEU A 152 4.08 4.15 11.40
N CYS A 153 3.85 5.09 12.31
CA CYS A 153 4.80 5.42 13.36
C CYS A 153 5.06 4.23 14.29
N SER A 154 4.01 3.48 14.65
CA SER A 154 4.13 2.26 15.44
C SER A 154 4.97 1.21 14.70
N TYR A 155 4.65 0.93 13.44
CA TYR A 155 5.36 0.00 12.57
C TYR A 155 6.87 0.30 12.49
N VAL A 156 7.23 1.58 12.34
CA VAL A 156 8.63 2.01 12.29
C VAL A 156 9.30 1.87 13.66
N LYS A 157 8.63 2.32 14.74
CA LYS A 157 9.16 2.30 16.10
C LYS A 157 9.37 0.87 16.63
N SER A 158 8.41 -0.02 16.39
CA SER A 158 8.48 -1.44 16.78
C SER A 158 9.40 -2.25 15.88
N LYS A 159 9.85 -1.68 14.76
CA LYS A 159 10.62 -2.37 13.71
C LYS A 159 9.89 -3.62 13.20
N SER A 160 8.58 -3.53 13.00
CA SER A 160 7.74 -4.64 12.52
C SER A 160 8.27 -5.28 11.23
N TYR A 161 8.99 -4.52 10.38
CA TYR A 161 9.68 -5.02 9.19
C TYR A 161 10.80 -6.04 9.45
N LEU A 162 11.19 -6.30 10.71
CA LEU A 162 12.17 -7.35 11.03
C LEU A 162 11.53 -8.74 11.14
N SER A 163 10.21 -8.80 11.32
CA SER A 163 9.45 -10.04 11.42
C SER A 163 8.81 -10.38 10.09
N GLU A 164 8.63 -11.67 9.82
CA GLU A 164 7.90 -12.10 8.64
C GLU A 164 6.43 -11.69 8.74
N PRO A 165 5.81 -11.20 7.64
CA PRO A 165 4.41 -10.84 7.63
C PRO A 165 3.52 -12.07 7.81
N GLU A 166 2.39 -11.87 8.48
CA GLU A 166 1.40 -12.92 8.67
C GLU A 166 0.90 -13.46 7.33
N GLY A 167 0.77 -14.78 7.24
CA GLY A 167 0.27 -15.47 6.05
C GLY A 167 1.18 -15.49 4.84
N ARG A 168 2.47 -15.17 5.02
CA ARG A 168 3.48 -15.28 3.97
C ARG A 168 3.63 -16.70 3.42
N HIS A 169 3.55 -17.71 4.28
CA HIS A 169 3.66 -19.11 3.91
C HIS A 169 2.33 -19.82 4.07
N LEU A 170 1.88 -20.50 2.99
CA LEU A 170 0.64 -21.29 3.00
C LEU A 170 0.67 -22.41 4.05
N ALA A 171 1.85 -22.98 4.32
CA ALA A 171 2.02 -24.08 5.28
C ALA A 171 1.64 -23.68 6.72
N ASP A 172 1.85 -22.42 7.10
CA ASP A 172 1.58 -21.93 8.45
C ASP A 172 0.06 -21.89 8.71
N HIS A 173 -0.74 -21.65 7.68
CA HIS A 173 -2.21 -21.68 7.75
C HIS A 173 -2.79 -23.10 7.77
N LEU A 174 -2.15 -24.05 7.09
CA LEU A 174 -2.59 -25.44 7.09
C LEU A 174 -2.34 -26.11 8.45
N ARG A 175 -1.24 -25.75 9.12
CA ARG A 175 -0.86 -26.30 10.43
C ARG A 175 -1.64 -25.70 11.60
N SER A 176 -1.98 -24.42 11.53
CA SER A 176 -2.79 -23.76 12.57
C SER A 176 -4.23 -24.29 12.62
N ASN A 177 -4.80 -24.71 11.48
CA ASN A 177 -6.12 -25.33 11.42
C ASN A 177 -6.17 -26.82 11.80
N THR A 178 -5.03 -27.51 11.92
CA THR A 178 -4.99 -28.92 12.34
C THR A 178 -4.83 -29.12 13.84
N ALA A 179 -4.65 -28.04 14.62
CA ALA A 179 -4.46 -28.09 16.07
C ALA A 179 -5.77 -28.02 16.88
N VAL A 180 -6.93 -28.12 16.23
CA VAL A 180 -8.25 -28.20 16.88
C VAL A 180 -8.93 -29.51 16.48
N ILE A 181 -8.45 -30.64 17.04
CA ILE A 181 -9.21 -31.89 17.18
C ILE A 181 -8.87 -32.50 18.54
#